data_AF-A0A2E3AS96-F1
#
_entry.id   AF-A0A2E3AS96-F1
#
_cell.length_a   1.000
_cell.length_b   1.000
_cell.length_c   1.000
_cell.angle_alpha   90.00
_cell.angle_beta   90.00
_cell.angle_gamma   90.00
#
_symmetry.space_group_name_H-M   'P 1'
#
loop_
_entity.id
_entity.type
_entity.pdbx_description
1 polymer ?
#
loop_
_entity_poly.entity_id
_entity_poly.type
_entity_poly.pdbx_seq_one_letter_code
_entity_poly.pdbx_strand_id
1 'polypeptide(L)'
;MGEGSDIEPPKLLKSISHDAGRHFFDAPATMSLDDCILRLSTLEGLNIVSLTPSELGHWFSFQLEEHAFSANDPFGEVWFFAEDPETPEPILQKIALCVVTPPNPS
;
A
#
# COMPACT_ATOMS: atom_id res chain seq x y z
N MET A 1 0.64 -3.29 33.33
CA MET A 1 1.42 -4.14 32.42
C MET A 1 0.43 -4.66 31.39
N GLY A 2 0.50 -4.16 30.16
CA GLY A 2 -0.44 -4.53 29.11
C GLY A 2 0.26 -4.30 27.78
N GLU A 3 0.81 -5.40 27.28
CA GLU A 3 1.11 -5.70 25.87
C GLU A 3 1.55 -4.51 25.01
N GLY A 4 2.86 -4.28 24.98
CA GLY A 4 3.46 -3.66 23.80
C GLY A 4 3.08 -4.53 22.62
N SER A 5 2.30 -3.98 21.69
CA SER A 5 2.02 -4.66 20.44
C SER A 5 3.36 -4.76 19.70
N ASP A 6 4.01 -5.92 19.81
CA ASP A 6 5.10 -6.39 18.93
C ASP A 6 4.52 -6.56 17.51
N ILE A 7 4.04 -5.46 16.92
CA ILE A 7 3.66 -5.43 15.52
C ILE A 7 4.98 -5.39 14.76
N GLU A 8 5.53 -6.57 14.49
CA GLU A 8 6.65 -6.69 13.57
C GLU A 8 6.24 -5.99 12.27
N PRO A 9 7.09 -5.07 11.74
CA PRO A 9 6.76 -4.35 10.53
C PRO A 9 6.48 -5.34 9.38
N PRO A 10 5.44 -5.11 8.56
CA PRO A 10 5.11 -5.98 7.45
C PRO A 10 6.33 -6.26 6.58
N LYS A 11 6.59 -7.54 6.32
CA LYS A 11 7.71 -7.92 5.47
C LYS A 11 7.46 -7.47 4.03
N LEU A 12 8.38 -6.67 3.51
CA LEU A 12 8.33 -6.21 2.13
C LEU A 12 8.76 -7.29 1.14
N LEU A 13 8.08 -7.30 0.00
CA LEU A 13 8.46 -8.05 -1.19
C LEU A 13 9.57 -7.30 -1.94
N LYS A 14 10.35 -8.07 -2.72
CA LYS A 14 11.43 -7.56 -3.58
C LYS A 14 11.25 -8.00 -5.03
N SER A 15 9.99 -8.15 -5.45
CA SER A 15 9.64 -8.60 -6.79
C SER A 15 9.65 -7.40 -7.74
N ILE A 16 10.57 -7.41 -8.72
CA ILE A 16 10.67 -6.36 -9.74
C ILE A 16 10.04 -6.89 -11.02
N SER A 17 9.13 -6.10 -11.58
CA SER A 17 8.48 -6.32 -12.86
C SER A 17 8.87 -5.20 -13.81
N HIS A 18 9.12 -5.55 -15.07
CA HIS A 18 9.55 -4.58 -16.08
C HIS A 18 8.47 -3.54 -16.39
N ASP A 19 7.20 -3.94 -16.31
CA ASP A 19 6.06 -3.10 -16.74
C ASP A 19 5.28 -2.45 -15.59
N ALA A 20 5.47 -2.93 -14.36
CA ALA A 20 4.71 -2.51 -13.17
C ALA A 20 5.59 -1.99 -12.02
N GLY A 21 6.91 -1.82 -12.26
CA GLY A 21 7.86 -1.40 -11.23
C GLY A 21 8.12 -2.49 -10.19
N ARG A 22 8.19 -2.13 -8.91
CA ARG A 22 8.42 -3.08 -7.81
C ARG A 22 7.13 -3.40 -7.08
N HIS A 23 6.71 -4.65 -7.13
CA HIS A 23 5.70 -5.20 -6.22
C HIS A 23 6.36 -5.38 -4.83
N PHE A 24 5.88 -4.61 -3.85
CA PHE A 24 6.54 -4.52 -2.56
C PHE A 24 5.69 -4.98 -1.39
N PHE A 25 4.37 -5.12 -1.55
CA PHE A 25 3.51 -5.50 -0.44
C PHE A 25 2.18 -6.10 -0.93
N ASP A 26 1.72 -7.14 -0.23
CA ASP A 26 0.39 -7.70 -0.34
C ASP A 26 -0.40 -7.32 0.91
N ALA A 27 -1.54 -6.65 0.74
CA ALA A 27 -2.41 -6.37 1.87
C ALA A 27 -2.96 -7.69 2.46
N PRO A 28 -3.32 -7.70 3.75
CA PRO A 28 -4.05 -8.83 4.32
C PRO A 28 -5.28 -9.19 3.47
N ALA A 29 -5.52 -10.47 3.21
CA ALA A 29 -6.60 -10.95 2.33
C ALA A 29 -8.02 -10.52 2.76
N THR A 30 -8.18 -10.03 3.99
CA THR A 30 -9.45 -9.50 4.50
C THR A 30 -9.67 -8.02 4.20
N MET A 31 -8.69 -7.32 3.61
CA MET A 31 -8.76 -5.88 3.33
C MET A 31 -9.15 -5.62 1.88
N SER A 32 -10.16 -4.78 1.69
CA SER A 32 -10.54 -4.28 0.37
C SER A 32 -9.65 -3.10 -0.06
N LEU A 33 -9.68 -2.77 -1.35
CA LEU A 33 -9.01 -1.56 -1.85
C LEU A 33 -9.52 -0.29 -1.16
N ASP A 34 -10.83 -0.22 -0.89
CA ASP A 34 -11.43 0.91 -0.18
C ASP A 34 -10.90 1.03 1.26
N ASP A 35 -10.75 -0.08 1.98
CA ASP A 35 -10.14 -0.09 3.33
C ASP A 35 -8.69 0.41 3.28
N CYS A 36 -7.94 -0.03 2.27
CA CYS A 36 -6.57 0.42 2.04
C CYS A 36 -6.51 1.92 1.80
N ILE A 37 -7.36 2.45 0.90
CA ILE A 37 -7.43 3.88 0.58
C ILE A 37 -7.78 4.69 1.83
N LEU A 38 -8.77 4.24 2.61
CA LEU A 38 -9.17 4.90 3.86
C LEU A 38 -8.00 5.00 4.83
N ARG A 39 -7.23 3.92 5.02
CA ARG A 39 -6.06 3.94 5.91
C ARG A 39 -4.97 4.84 5.37
N LEU A 40 -4.64 4.74 4.09
CA LEU A 40 -3.63 5.58 3.44
C LEU A 40 -3.95 7.06 3.54
N SER A 41 -5.23 7.44 3.52
CA SER A 41 -5.67 8.84 3.65
C SER A 41 -5.22 9.50 4.97
N THR A 42 -4.77 8.71 5.95
CA THR A 42 -4.19 9.21 7.20
C THR A 42 -2.72 9.62 7.09
N LEU A 43 -2.04 9.29 5.98
CA LEU A 43 -0.66 9.69 5.73
C LEU A 43 -0.59 11.15 5.30
N GLU A 44 0.14 11.96 6.09
CA GLU A 44 0.49 13.31 5.68
C GLU A 44 1.31 13.29 4.38
N GLY A 45 0.93 14.13 3.43
CA GLY A 45 1.59 14.22 2.11
C GLY A 45 1.09 13.20 1.08
N LEU A 46 0.08 12.38 1.39
CA LEU A 46 -0.56 11.54 0.39
C LEU A 46 -1.27 12.41 -0.66
N ASN A 47 -0.95 12.20 -1.92
CA ASN A 47 -1.65 12.80 -3.06
C ASN A 47 -2.31 11.70 -3.90
N ILE A 48 -3.64 11.65 -3.89
CA ILE A 48 -4.39 10.69 -4.73
C ILE A 48 -4.38 11.20 -6.17
N VAL A 49 -3.85 10.39 -7.09
CA VAL A 49 -3.72 10.74 -8.50
C VAL A 49 -4.95 10.27 -9.29
N SER A 50 -5.35 9.01 -9.13
CA SER A 50 -6.52 8.46 -9.83
C SER A 50 -7.08 7.20 -9.18
N LEU A 51 -8.36 6.94 -9.44
CA LEU A 51 -9.00 5.64 -9.27
C LEU A 51 -9.55 5.24 -10.63
N THR A 52 -9.06 4.13 -11.19
CA THR A 52 -9.38 3.68 -12.54
C THR A 52 -9.97 2.28 -12.50
N PRO A 53 -11.26 2.10 -12.83
CA PRO A 53 -11.84 0.77 -12.97
C PRO A 53 -11.17 -0.01 -14.11
N SER A 54 -10.97 -1.32 -13.92
CA SER A 54 -10.54 -2.22 -15.00
C SER A 54 -11.22 -3.57 -14.91
N GLU A 55 -11.20 -4.34 -16.01
CA GLU A 55 -11.74 -5.71 -16.05
C GLU A 55 -10.98 -6.67 -15.12
N LEU A 56 -9.74 -6.34 -14.77
CA LEU A 56 -8.85 -7.12 -13.89
C LEU A 56 -8.65 -6.42 -12.54
N GLY A 57 -9.71 -5.81 -12.00
CA GLY A 57 -9.66 -5.06 -10.74
C GLY A 57 -9.45 -3.56 -10.94
N HIS A 58 -9.75 -2.79 -9.90
CA HIS A 58 -9.56 -1.35 -9.86
C HIS A 58 -8.10 -1.02 -9.61
N TRP A 59 -7.62 0.02 -10.28
CA TRP A 59 -6.33 0.62 -10.03
C TRP A 59 -6.48 1.89 -9.21
N PHE A 60 -5.70 1.99 -8.15
CA PHE A 60 -5.54 3.20 -7.35
C PHE A 60 -4.13 3.71 -7.52
N SER A 61 -3.95 4.92 -8.04
CA SER A 61 -2.65 5.57 -8.21
C SER A 61 -2.52 6.74 -7.24
N PHE A 62 -1.37 6.84 -6.58
CA PHE A 62 -1.10 7.87 -5.58
C PHE A 62 0.39 8.23 -5.53
N GLN A 63 0.68 9.36 -4.90
CA GLN A 63 2.05 9.82 -4.63
C GLN A 63 2.24 10.06 -3.14
N LEU A 64 3.47 9.82 -2.66
CA LEU A 64 3.89 10.13 -1.30
C LEU A 64 5.38 10.49 -1.34
N GLU A 65 5.76 11.61 -0.73
CA GLU A 65 7.16 12.08 -0.65
C GLU A 65 7.90 11.97 -2.02
N GLU A 66 7.29 12.54 -3.07
CA GLU A 66 7.81 12.57 -4.46
C GLU A 66 7.88 11.22 -5.21
N HIS A 67 7.52 10.11 -4.56
CA HIS A 67 7.46 8.79 -5.20
C HIS A 67 6.03 8.45 -5.65
N ALA A 68 5.92 7.71 -6.76
CA ALA A 68 4.66 7.27 -7.34
C ALA A 68 4.40 5.78 -7.05
N PHE A 69 3.14 5.49 -6.71
CA PHE A 69 2.69 4.18 -6.29
C PHE A 69 1.36 3.83 -6.94
N SER A 70 1.11 2.54 -7.02
CA SER A 70 -0.20 2.02 -7.37
C SER A 70 -0.60 0.86 -6.47
N ALA A 71 -1.90 0.65 -6.33
CA ALA A 71 -2.48 -0.55 -5.77
C ALA A 71 -3.55 -1.10 -6.72
N ASN A 72 -3.64 -2.42 -6.84
CA ASN A 72 -4.70 -3.07 -7.59
C ASN A 72 -5.32 -4.24 -6.83
N ASP A 73 -6.56 -4.59 -7.15
CA ASP A 73 -7.31 -5.67 -6.49
C ASP A 73 -7.84 -6.75 -7.46
N PRO A 74 -6.99 -7.38 -8.28
CA PRO A 74 -7.43 -8.19 -9.43
C PRO A 74 -8.27 -9.40 -9.07
N PHE A 75 -8.10 -9.93 -7.86
CA PHE A 75 -8.81 -11.10 -7.36
C PHE A 75 -9.41 -10.86 -5.97
N GLY A 76 -9.65 -9.58 -5.61
CA GLY A 76 -10.06 -9.19 -4.26
C GLY A 76 -8.91 -9.19 -3.23
N GLU A 77 -7.68 -9.49 -3.67
CA GLU A 77 -6.45 -9.30 -2.91
C GLU A 77 -5.76 -8.03 -3.39
N VAL A 78 -5.43 -7.12 -2.47
CA VAL A 78 -4.83 -5.83 -2.83
C VAL A 78 -3.31 -5.95 -2.88
N TRP A 79 -2.72 -5.67 -4.03
CA TRP A 79 -1.27 -5.67 -4.23
C TRP A 79 -0.75 -4.24 -4.44
N PHE A 80 0.42 -3.94 -3.88
CA PHE A 80 1.02 -2.61 -3.91
C PHE A 80 2.33 -2.58 -4.70
N PHE A 81 2.45 -1.57 -5.56
CA PHE A 81 3.57 -1.37 -6.47
C PHE A 81 4.16 0.02 -6.30
N ALA A 82 5.48 0.10 -6.34
CA ALA A 82 6.22 1.34 -6.54
C ALA A 82 6.58 1.43 -8.02
N GLU A 83 6.28 2.55 -8.67
CA GLU A 83 6.56 2.72 -10.10
C GLU A 83 8.07 2.66 -10.38
N ASP A 84 8.89 3.27 -9.52
CA ASP A 84 10.35 3.16 -9.55
C ASP A 84 10.82 1.96 -8.68
N PRO A 85 11.47 0.93 -9.28
CA PRO A 85 12.01 -0.21 -8.52
C PRO A 85 13.05 0.15 -7.46
N GLU A 86 13.73 1.30 -7.61
CA GLU A 86 14.76 1.79 -6.68
C GLU A 86 14.17 2.59 -5.50
N THR A 87 12.83 2.71 -5.43
CA THR A 87 12.14 3.39 -4.34
C THR A 87 12.64 2.90 -2.97
N PRO A 88 13.04 3.81 -2.05
CA PRO A 88 13.64 3.44 -0.77
C PRO A 88 12.75 2.55 0.10
N GLU A 89 13.31 1.52 0.74
CA GLU A 89 12.54 0.65 1.65
C GLU A 89 11.80 1.40 2.79
N PRO A 90 12.31 2.49 3.39
CA PRO A 90 11.60 3.20 4.45
C PRO A 90 10.21 3.72 4.04
N ILE A 91 10.05 4.24 2.82
CA ILE A 91 8.74 4.73 2.36
C ILE A 91 7.78 3.58 2.04
N LEU A 92 8.29 2.49 1.46
CA LEU A 92 7.53 1.26 1.24
C LEU A 92 7.01 0.68 2.57
N GLN A 93 7.88 0.67 3.58
CA GLN A 93 7.55 0.20 4.92
C GLN A 93 6.50 1.09 5.58
N LYS A 94 6.61 2.41 5.43
CA LYS A 94 5.63 3.39 5.93
C LYS A 94 4.24 3.14 5.35
N ILE A 95 4.16 2.89 4.04
CA ILE A 95 2.90 2.54 3.35
C ILE A 95 2.33 1.23 3.90
N ALA A 96 3.13 0.16 3.92
CA ALA A 96 2.68 -1.15 4.39
C ALA A 96 2.22 -1.13 5.86
N LEU A 97 2.97 -0.45 6.74
CA LEU A 97 2.60 -0.26 8.15
C LEU A 97 1.28 0.48 8.29
N CYS A 98 1.08 1.57 7.54
CA CYS A 98 -0.16 2.32 7.56
C CYS A 98 -1.35 1.45 7.13
N VAL A 99 -1.19 0.64 6.08
CA VAL A 99 -2.25 -0.27 5.61
C VAL A 99 -2.60 -1.31 6.68
N VAL A 100 -1.64 -1.93 7.37
CA VAL A 100 -1.98 -2.97 8.37
C VAL A 100 -2.41 -2.43 9.73
N THR A 101 -2.04 -1.18 10.06
CA THR A 101 -2.36 -0.58 11.36
C THR A 101 -3.82 -0.12 11.36
N PRO A 102 -4.67 -0.64 12.27
CA PRO A 102 -6.05 -0.18 12.37
C PRO A 102 -6.08 1.30 12.76
N PRO A 103 -7.04 2.09 12.24
CA PRO A 103 -7.25 3.45 12.74
C PRO A 103 -7.63 3.37 14.22
N ASN A 104 -6.96 4.16 15.07
CA ASN A 104 -7.31 4.21 16.50
C ASN A 104 -8.79 4.59 16.64
N PRO A 105 -9.61 3.80 17.37
CA PRO A 105 -10.96 4.23 17.70
C PRO A 105 -10.85 5.48 18.57
N SER A 106 -11.33 6.61 18.06
CA SER A 106 -11.52 7.84 18.84
C SER A 106 -12.70 7.69 19.80
#